data_AF-A0A7W1KYH0-F1
#
_entry.id   AF-A0A7W1KYH0-F1
#
_cell.length_a   1.000
_cell.length_b   1.000
_cell.length_c   1.000
_cell.angle_alpha   90.00
_cell.angle_beta   90.00
_cell.angle_gamma   90.00
#
_symmetry.space_group_name_H-M   'P 1'
#
loop_
_entity.id
_entity.type
_entity.pdbx_description
1 polymer ?
#
loop_
_entity_poly.entity_id
_entity_poly.type
_entity_poly.pdbx_seq_one_letter_code
_entity_poly.pdbx_strand_id
1 'polypeptide(L)'
;MLFQPPSQKEHWLASDNGREFAQHQRIAPQLKAAFYFAHPYASWERGLNENTNGLVRQYFPKKSEFSKISDRQIKKIEDRLNYRPRKTLGYKTPNEVFFERLLVARTT
;
A
#
# COMPACT_ATOMS: atom_id res chain seq x y z
N MET A 1 -6.57 -16.75 4.97
CA MET A 1 -5.78 -17.52 3.98
C MET A 1 -4.37 -16.95 3.95
N LEU A 2 -3.38 -17.83 3.85
CA LEU A 2 -1.98 -17.45 3.68
C LEU A 2 -1.75 -16.85 2.28
N PHE A 3 -0.76 -15.97 2.13
CA PHE A 3 -0.57 -15.17 0.92
C PHE A 3 -0.26 -16.03 -0.32
N GLN A 4 -1.26 -16.15 -1.20
CA GLN A 4 -1.08 -16.46 -2.61
C GLN A 4 -1.93 -15.45 -3.40
N PRO A 5 -1.32 -14.48 -4.10
CA PRO A 5 -2.08 -13.46 -4.80
C PRO A 5 -2.89 -14.11 -5.92
N PRO A 6 -4.21 -13.87 -5.99
CA PRO A 6 -5.06 -14.43 -7.04
C PRO A 6 -4.71 -13.82 -8.40
N SER A 7 -5.28 -14.39 -9.46
CA SER A 7 -5.10 -13.88 -10.82
C SER A 7 -5.41 -12.37 -10.90
N GLN A 8 -4.79 -11.64 -11.83
CA GLN A 8 -4.88 -10.16 -11.94
C GLN A 8 -6.30 -9.57 -12.07
N LYS A 9 -7.34 -10.41 -12.17
CA LYS A 9 -8.74 -10.03 -12.39
C LYS A 9 -9.56 -9.89 -11.10
N GLU A 10 -9.00 -10.21 -9.93
CA GLU A 10 -9.72 -10.16 -8.66
C GLU A 10 -9.18 -9.07 -7.75
N HIS A 11 -10.07 -8.35 -7.04
CA HIS A 11 -9.67 -7.39 -6.02
C HIS A 11 -9.20 -8.15 -4.78
N TRP A 12 -8.03 -7.81 -4.26
CA TRP A 12 -7.52 -8.41 -3.03
C TRP A 12 -6.74 -7.41 -2.20
N LEU A 13 -6.70 -7.70 -0.90
CA LEU A 13 -5.95 -6.98 0.11
C LEU A 13 -5.00 -7.98 0.77
N ALA A 14 -3.77 -7.55 1.01
CA ALA A 14 -2.81 -8.30 1.81
C ALA A 14 -2.34 -7.45 2.98
N SER A 15 -2.32 -8.04 4.16
CA SER A 15 -1.84 -7.36 5.36
C SER A 15 -0.97 -8.27 6.23
N ASP A 16 -0.39 -7.69 7.28
CA ASP A 16 0.23 -8.45 8.35
C ASP A 16 -0.78 -8.88 9.41
N ASN A 17 -0.31 -9.65 10.40
CA ASN A 17 -1.13 -10.15 11.50
C ASN A 17 -1.36 -9.09 12.59
N GLY A 18 -1.32 -7.79 12.24
CA GLY A 18 -1.63 -6.69 13.13
C GLY A 18 -3.08 -6.73 13.62
N ARG A 19 -3.29 -6.35 14.89
CA ARG A 19 -4.63 -6.37 15.52
C ARG A 19 -5.59 -5.36 14.89
N GLU A 20 -5.06 -4.31 14.28
CA GLU A 20 -5.80 -3.33 13.50
C GLU A 20 -6.55 -3.95 12.31
N PHE A 21 -6.13 -5.14 11.84
CA PHE A 21 -6.79 -5.89 10.76
C PHE A 21 -7.68 -7.05 11.28
N ALA A 22 -7.95 -7.12 12.59
CA ALA A 22 -8.77 -8.19 13.16
C ALA A 22 -10.19 -8.24 12.55
N GLN A 23 -10.72 -7.09 12.09
CA GLN A 23 -12.04 -6.99 11.47
C GLN A 23 -12.05 -7.26 9.94
N HIS A 24 -10.98 -7.83 9.37
CA HIS A 24 -10.89 -8.14 7.94
C HIS A 24 -12.10 -8.95 7.40
N GLN A 25 -12.65 -9.89 8.20
CA GLN A 25 -13.82 -10.68 7.82
C GLN A 25 -15.07 -9.84 7.57
N ARG A 26 -15.17 -8.67 8.22
CA ARG A 26 -16.27 -7.72 8.02
C ARG A 26 -16.03 -6.83 6.79
N ILE A 27 -14.78 -6.44 6.54
CA ILE A 27 -14.41 -5.50 5.47
C ILE A 27 -14.36 -6.17 4.10
N ALA A 28 -13.80 -7.39 4.03
CA ALA A 28 -13.57 -8.11 2.77
C ALA A 28 -14.85 -8.30 1.92
N PRO A 29 -16.01 -8.72 2.49
CA PRO A 29 -17.25 -8.86 1.71
C PRO A 29 -17.78 -7.52 1.20
N GLN A 30 -17.63 -6.44 1.98
CA GLN A 30 -18.10 -5.11 1.60
C GLN A 30 -17.31 -4.54 0.41
N LEU A 31 -16.01 -4.83 0.36
CA LEU A 31 -15.14 -4.44 -0.75
C LEU A 31 -15.19 -5.41 -1.94
N LYS A 32 -15.95 -6.51 -1.85
CA LYS A 32 -15.93 -7.61 -2.81
C LYS A 32 -14.50 -8.05 -3.14
N ALA A 33 -13.66 -8.12 -2.11
CA ALA A 33 -12.23 -8.37 -2.25
C ALA A 33 -11.80 -9.52 -1.34
N ALA A 34 -10.88 -10.36 -1.81
CA ALA A 34 -10.24 -11.37 -0.98
C ALA A 34 -9.24 -10.71 0.00
N PHE A 35 -9.10 -11.27 1.20
CA PHE A 35 -8.17 -10.76 2.21
C PHE A 35 -7.16 -11.84 2.61
N TYR A 36 -5.89 -11.50 2.49
CA TYR A 36 -4.75 -12.39 2.74
C TYR A 36 -3.86 -11.85 3.86
N PHE A 37 -3.22 -12.77 4.57
CA PHE A 37 -2.24 -12.45 5.59
C PHE A 37 -0.85 -12.98 5.19
N ALA A 38 0.17 -12.18 5.46
CA ALA A 38 1.56 -12.61 5.35
C ALA A 38 1.85 -13.75 6.32
N HIS A 39 2.70 -14.69 5.92
CA HIS A 39 3.10 -15.81 6.76
C HIS A 39 3.88 -15.30 7.99
N PRO A 40 3.68 -15.93 9.17
CA PRO A 40 4.52 -15.66 10.32
C PRO A 40 6.00 -15.82 9.96
N TYR A 41 6.84 -14.89 10.41
CA TYR A 41 8.30 -14.87 10.16
C TYR A 41 8.72 -14.73 8.68
N ALA A 42 7.79 -14.42 7.76
CA ALA A 42 8.09 -14.17 6.35
C ALA A 42 8.14 -12.67 6.02
N SER A 43 9.15 -11.95 6.54
CA SER A 43 9.30 -10.50 6.31
C SER A 43 9.44 -10.14 4.83
N TRP A 44 9.99 -11.04 4.01
CA TRP A 44 10.17 -10.81 2.56
C TRP A 44 8.86 -10.66 1.79
N GLU A 45 7.75 -11.23 2.25
CA GLU A 45 6.42 -11.06 1.65
C GLU A 45 5.90 -9.61 1.78
N ARG A 46 6.56 -8.81 2.63
CA ARG A 46 6.19 -7.43 2.94
C ARG A 46 7.21 -6.41 2.46
N GLY A 47 8.18 -6.80 1.62
CA GLY A 47 9.28 -5.91 1.23
C GLY A 47 8.82 -4.56 0.67
N LEU A 48 7.72 -4.52 -0.07
CA LEU A 48 7.14 -3.27 -0.59
C LEU A 48 6.56 -2.38 0.51
N ASN A 49 5.86 -2.96 1.49
CA ASN A 49 5.28 -2.24 2.61
C ASN A 49 6.39 -1.64 3.49
N GLU A 50 7.45 -2.40 3.76
CA GLU A 50 8.61 -1.93 4.52
C GLU A 50 9.35 -0.80 3.80
N ASN A 51 9.57 -0.95 2.49
CA ASN A 51 10.16 0.12 1.68
C ASN A 51 9.33 1.40 1.72
N THR A 52 8.02 1.29 1.55
CA THR A 52 7.10 2.43 1.55
C THR A 52 7.04 3.10 2.93
N ASN A 53 6.98 2.31 4.01
CA ASN A 53 7.06 2.82 5.37
C ASN A 53 8.38 3.57 5.62
N GLY A 54 9.50 3.06 5.10
CA GLY A 54 10.79 3.75 5.16
C GLY A 54 10.76 5.14 4.50
N LEU A 55 10.08 5.28 3.35
CA LEU A 55 9.91 6.57 2.67
C LEU A 55 9.07 7.56 3.50
N VAL A 56 7.97 7.10 4.12
CA VAL A 56 7.15 7.93 5.02
C VAL A 56 7.96 8.39 6.23
N ARG A 57 8.82 7.52 6.78
CA ARG A 57 9.69 7.83 7.93
C ARG A 57 10.76 8.89 7.65
N GLN A 58 11.06 9.20 6.38
CA GLN A 58 11.90 10.36 6.02
C GLN A 58 11.23 11.69 6.41
N TYR A 59 9.90 11.72 6.50
CA TYR A 59 9.11 12.90 6.86
C TYR A 59 8.57 12.88 8.29
N PHE A 60 8.34 11.68 8.83
CA PHE A 60 7.92 11.47 10.21
C PHE A 60 8.92 10.57 10.94
N PRO A 61 10.00 11.14 11.50
CA PRO A 61 11.02 10.39 12.22
C PRO A 61 10.45 9.50 13.33
N LYS A 62 11.28 8.56 13.81
CA LYS A 62 10.88 7.73 14.96
C LYS A 62 10.53 8.64 16.15
N LYS A 63 9.52 8.25 16.92
CA LYS A 63 8.94 9.01 18.05
C LYS A 63 8.16 10.28 17.66
N SER A 64 7.90 10.53 16.37
CA SER A 64 6.88 11.51 15.99
C SER A 64 5.54 11.14 16.60
N GLU A 65 4.88 12.12 17.20
CA GLU A 65 3.57 11.96 17.79
C GLU A 65 2.51 12.08 16.69
N PHE A 66 1.98 10.94 16.24
CA PHE A 66 1.05 10.90 15.10
C PHE A 66 -0.27 11.64 15.36
N SER A 67 -0.68 11.80 16.62
CA SER A 67 -1.85 12.59 17.03
C SER A 67 -1.74 14.08 16.68
N LYS A 68 -0.53 14.60 16.53
CA LYS A 68 -0.27 16.03 16.20
C LYS A 68 -0.06 16.27 14.71
N ILE A 69 -0.12 15.21 13.90
CA ILE A 69 0.03 15.33 12.45
C ILE A 69 -1.34 15.64 11.87
N SER A 70 -1.44 16.79 11.20
CA SER A 70 -2.67 17.17 10.51
C SER A 70 -2.85 16.40 9.20
N ASP A 71 -4.10 16.21 8.79
CA ASP A 71 -4.45 15.63 7.48
C ASP A 71 -3.78 16.38 6.33
N ARG A 72 -3.62 17.70 6.45
CA ARG A 72 -2.90 18.52 5.47
C ARG A 72 -1.42 18.13 5.34
N GLN A 73 -0.77 17.79 6.44
CA GLN A 73 0.62 17.30 6.42
C GLN A 73 0.70 15.91 5.79
N ILE A 74 -0.24 15.02 6.14
CA ILE A 74 -0.34 13.68 5.55
C ILE A 74 -0.49 13.82 4.02
N LYS A 75 -1.47 14.59 3.57
CA LYS A 75 -1.74 14.82 2.15
C LYS A 75 -0.53 15.38 1.40
N LYS A 76 0.16 16.35 1.99
CA LYS A 76 1.39 16.93 1.41
C LYS A 76 2.49 15.87 1.21
N ILE A 77 2.62 14.91 2.12
CA ILE A 77 3.61 13.85 2.03
C ILE A 77 3.18 12.78 1.03
N GLU A 78 1.90 12.40 1.02
CA GLU A 78 1.34 11.51 0.00
C GLU A 78 1.61 12.05 -1.40
N ASP A 79 1.28 13.32 -1.66
CA ASP A 79 1.50 13.95 -2.95
C ASP A 79 3.00 13.94 -3.30
N ARG A 80 3.88 14.29 -2.36
CA ARG A 80 5.33 14.21 -2.57
C ARG A 80 5.81 12.81 -2.93
N LEU A 81 5.28 11.76 -2.31
CA LEU A 81 5.68 10.39 -2.57
C LEU A 81 5.09 9.86 -3.90
N ASN A 82 3.90 10.31 -4.26
CA ASN A 82 3.20 9.92 -5.48
C ASN A 82 3.71 10.64 -6.74
N TYR A 83 4.28 11.85 -6.59
CA TYR A 83 4.96 12.60 -7.65
C TYR A 83 6.48 12.46 -7.64
N ARG A 84 7.07 11.63 -6.75
CA ARG A 84 8.51 11.38 -6.74
C ARG A 84 8.89 10.34 -7.81
N PRO A 85 9.76 10.68 -8.78
CA PRO A 85 10.33 9.71 -9.72
C PRO A 85 11.00 8.53 -9.00
N ARG A 86 10.74 7.29 -9.45
CA ARG A 86 11.38 6.09 -8.88
C ARG A 86 12.22 5.38 -9.93
N LYS A 87 13.48 5.08 -9.61
CA LYS A 87 14.38 4.32 -10.49
C LYS A 87 13.80 2.95 -10.88
N THR A 88 13.10 2.29 -9.95
CA THR A 88 12.44 1.00 -10.19
C THR A 88 11.26 1.08 -11.18
N LEU A 89 10.76 2.28 -11.45
CA LEU A 89 9.70 2.57 -12.42
C LEU A 89 10.25 3.23 -13.70
N GLY A 90 11.55 3.09 -13.97
CA GLY A 90 12.18 3.76 -15.12
C GLY A 90 12.17 5.28 -15.01
N TYR A 91 12.31 5.80 -13.78
CA TYR A 91 12.21 7.24 -13.46
C TYR A 91 10.83 7.87 -13.69
N LYS A 92 9.78 7.08 -13.93
CA LYS A 92 8.40 7.54 -13.81
C LYS A 92 7.99 7.70 -12.35
N THR A 93 6.98 8.53 -12.11
CA THR A 93 6.31 8.70 -10.83
C THR A 93 5.26 7.59 -10.62
N PRO A 94 4.96 7.23 -9.37
CA PRO A 94 3.85 6.32 -9.07
C PRO A 94 2.52 6.73 -9.71
N ASN A 95 2.21 8.03 -9.71
CA ASN A 95 0.98 8.53 -10.34
C ASN A 95 0.94 8.26 -11.85
N GLU A 96 2.02 8.56 -12.58
CA GLU A 96 2.09 8.28 -14.03
C GLU A 96 1.83 6.81 -14.33
N VAL A 97 2.54 5.90 -13.64
CA VAL A 97 2.37 4.46 -13.86
C VAL A 97 0.97 3.98 -13.47
N PHE A 98 0.40 4.53 -12.40
CA PHE A 98 -0.95 4.18 -11.95
C PHE A 98 -2.01 4.58 -12.99
N PHE A 99 -1.98 5.83 -13.45
CA PHE A 99 -2.97 6.33 -14.43
C PHE A 99 -2.77 5.73 -15.82
N GLU A 100 -1.54 5.46 -16.26
CA GLU A 100 -1.27 4.72 -17.51
C GLU A 100 -1.95 3.34 -17.49
N ARG A 101 -1.81 2.58 -16.39
CA ARG A 101 -2.42 1.24 -16.26
C ARG A 101 -3.94 1.31 -16.16
N LEU A 102 -4.48 2.33 -15.49
CA LEU A 102 -5.93 2.51 -15.37
C LEU A 102 -6.58 2.80 -16.73
N LEU A 103 -5.91 3.57 -17.58
CA LEU A 103 -6.40 3.86 -18.93
C LEU A 103 -6.41 2.60 -19.80
N VAL A 104 -5.34 1.79 -19.75
CA VAL A 104 -5.28 0.50 -20.47
C VAL A 104 -6.39 -0.44 -20.00
N ALA A 105 -6.63 -0.54 -18.69
CA ALA A 105 -7.67 -1.41 -18.13
C ALA A 105 -9.11 -1.00 -18.46
N ARG A 106 -9.34 0.26 -18.89
CA ARG A 106 -10.67 0.73 -19.34
C ARG A 106 -10.93 0.51 -20.83
N THR A 107 -9.87 0.22 -21.59
CA THR A 107 -9.93 0.12 -23.06
C THR A 107 -9.90 -1.34 -23.54
N THR A 108 -9.85 -2.30 -22.60
CA THR A 108 -9.81 -3.75 -22.82
C THR A 108 -10.95 -4.39 -22.06
#